data_AF-A0A0F9G8F4-F1
#
_entry.id   AF-A0A0F9G8F4-F1
#
_cell.length_a   1.000
_cell.length_b   1.000
_cell.length_c   1.000
_cell.angle_alpha   90.00
_cell.angle_beta   90.00
_cell.angle_gamma   90.00
#
_symmetry.space_group_name_H-M   'P 1'
#
loop_
_entity.id
_entity.type
_entity.pdbx_description
1 polymer ?
#
loop_
_entity_poly.entity_id
_entity_poly.type
_entity_poly.pdbx_seq_one_letter_code
_entity_poly.pdbx_strand_id
1 'polypeptide(L)'
;MELKWKAIYLDGKSLNQYNEDKSVNKYTDIDRTILKFFELYKENKLILRVHLDDNKRLIFRRRVSLKMGVGITEVVYLVGWQKTVERKNVQSICYIFEDGHIEMAGAWNEKSDFAYAPNLIEEEKDGSESK
;
A
#
# COMPACT_ATOMS: atom_id res chain seq x y z
N MET A 1 6.02 14.35 -7.16
CA MET A 1 7.12 13.91 -6.26
C MET A 1 6.70 12.60 -5.63
N GLU A 2 7.60 11.62 -5.56
CA GLU A 2 7.24 10.22 -5.27
C GLU A 2 7.10 9.94 -3.77
N LEU A 3 6.07 9.18 -3.39
CA LEU A 3 5.91 8.65 -2.03
C LEU A 3 6.82 7.44 -1.82
N LYS A 4 7.46 7.38 -0.67
CA LYS A 4 8.37 6.30 -0.28
C LYS A 4 7.81 5.51 0.88
N TRP A 5 7.92 4.18 0.85
CA TRP A 5 7.52 3.35 1.99
C TRP A 5 8.68 2.86 2.84
N LYS A 6 8.38 2.57 4.10
CA LYS A 6 9.25 1.90 5.06
C LYS A 6 8.45 0.87 5.85
N ALA A 7 8.93 -0.36 5.89
CA ALA A 7 8.40 -1.44 6.72
C ALA A 7 9.21 -1.51 8.03
N ILE A 8 8.53 -1.57 9.18
CA ILE A 8 9.15 -1.73 10.49
C ILE A 8 8.63 -3.03 11.10
N TYR A 9 9.55 -3.90 11.51
CA TYR A 9 9.26 -5.23 12.01
C TYR A 9 9.16 -5.28 13.55
N LEU A 10 8.60 -6.36 14.06
CA LEU A 10 8.43 -6.59 15.51
C LEU A 10 9.75 -6.60 16.28
N ASP A 11 10.84 -7.05 15.64
CA ASP A 11 12.19 -7.09 16.21
C ASP A 11 12.91 -5.72 16.20
N GLY A 12 12.24 -4.68 15.69
CA GLY A 12 12.80 -3.33 15.57
C GLY A 12 13.62 -3.08 14.31
N LYS A 13 13.88 -4.11 13.49
CA LYS A 13 14.50 -3.91 12.17
C LYS A 13 13.53 -3.21 11.23
N SER A 14 14.08 -2.67 10.13
CA SER A 14 13.28 -2.04 9.10
C SER A 14 13.80 -2.34 7.70
N LEU A 15 12.88 -2.37 6.74
CA LEU A 15 13.16 -2.42 5.31
C LEU A 15 12.70 -1.10 4.67
N ASN A 16 13.61 -0.37 4.05
CA ASN A 16 13.29 0.85 3.32
C ASN A 16 12.95 0.48 1.86
N GLN A 17 12.09 1.23 1.17
CA GLN A 17 11.87 1.02 -0.27
C GLN A 17 13.15 1.20 -1.09
N TYR A 18 13.96 2.20 -0.75
CA TYR A 18 15.23 2.50 -1.40
C TYR A 18 16.37 2.30 -0.40
N ASN A 19 17.35 1.49 -0.78
CA ASN A 19 18.57 1.27 -0.02
C ASN A 19 19.59 2.40 -0.27
N GLU A 20 20.66 2.44 0.53
CA GLU A 20 21.72 3.46 0.41
C GLU A 20 22.44 3.41 -0.96
N ASP A 21 22.54 2.21 -1.53
CA ASP A 21 23.10 1.95 -2.87
C ASP A 21 22.12 2.26 -4.02
N LYS A 22 20.95 2.82 -3.70
CA LYS A 22 19.84 3.12 -4.63
C LYS A 22 19.14 1.89 -5.22
N SER A 23 19.46 0.67 -4.78
CA SER A 23 18.65 -0.49 -5.09
C SER A 23 17.26 -0.35 -4.47
N VAL A 24 16.26 -0.97 -5.12
CA VAL A 24 14.85 -0.84 -4.77
C VAL A 24 14.34 -2.17 -4.25
N ASN A 25 13.87 -2.20 -3.00
CA ASN A 25 13.13 -3.34 -2.48
C ASN A 25 11.71 -3.32 -3.03
N LYS A 26 11.21 -4.50 -3.42
CA LYS A 26 9.85 -4.69 -3.90
C LYS A 26 8.87 -4.86 -2.75
N TYR A 27 7.59 -4.64 -3.03
CA TYR A 27 6.51 -4.91 -2.07
C TYR A 27 6.44 -6.39 -1.65
N THR A 28 6.90 -7.29 -2.52
CA THR A 28 7.01 -8.73 -2.26
C THR A 28 8.09 -9.07 -1.24
N ASP A 29 9.07 -8.19 -1.04
CA ASP A 29 10.23 -8.44 -0.16
C ASP A 29 9.89 -8.15 1.32
N ILE A 30 8.72 -7.58 1.58
CA ILE A 30 8.24 -7.28 2.93
C ILE A 30 7.78 -8.59 3.59
N ASP A 31 8.44 -8.96 4.69
CA ASP A 31 7.95 -10.04 5.55
C ASP A 31 6.71 -9.56 6.35
N ARG A 32 5.53 -9.93 5.84
CA ARG A 32 4.25 -9.52 6.42
C ARG A 32 3.91 -10.28 7.71
N THR A 33 4.61 -11.36 8.03
CA THR A 33 4.31 -12.19 9.22
C THR A 33 4.75 -11.51 10.51
N ILE A 34 5.79 -10.67 10.42
CA ILE A 34 6.39 -9.93 11.54
C ILE A 34 6.31 -8.41 11.35
N LEU A 35 5.50 -7.93 10.41
CA LEU A 35 5.35 -6.51 10.11
C LEU A 35 4.56 -5.81 11.22
N LYS A 36 5.17 -4.82 11.86
CA LYS A 36 4.57 -4.04 12.95
C LYS A 36 3.97 -2.73 12.46
N PHE A 37 4.73 -2.00 11.64
CA PHE A 37 4.30 -0.75 11.04
C PHE A 37 4.62 -0.70 9.55
N PHE A 38 3.75 -0.05 8.80
CA PHE A 38 4.03 0.37 7.44
C PHE A 38 3.88 1.88 7.36
N GLU A 39 4.94 2.55 6.92
CA GLU A 39 5.02 4.01 6.90
C GLU A 39 5.14 4.52 5.47
N LEU A 40 4.53 5.68 5.21
CA LEU A 40 4.70 6.42 3.97
C LEU A 40 5.26 7.80 4.24
N TYR A 41 6.26 8.15 3.44
CA TYR A 41 6.99 9.40 3.51
C TYR A 41 6.86 10.17 2.19
N LYS A 42 6.78 11.49 2.28
CA LYS A 42 6.97 12.44 1.17
C LYS A 42 8.08 13.39 1.58
N GLU A 43 9.15 13.49 0.79
CA GLU A 43 10.26 14.42 1.06
C GLU A 43 10.81 14.28 2.50
N ASN A 44 10.97 13.04 2.97
CA ASN A 44 11.40 12.68 4.34
C ASN A 44 10.41 13.05 5.47
N LYS A 45 9.24 13.61 5.17
CA LYS A 45 8.15 13.81 6.13
C LYS A 45 7.26 12.57 6.17
N LEU A 46 7.07 12.02 7.37
CA LEU A 46 6.08 10.96 7.60
C LEU A 46 4.68 11.53 7.33
N ILE A 47 3.96 10.91 6.38
CA ILE A 47 2.59 11.28 6.03
C ILE A 47 1.58 10.32 6.67
N LEU A 48 1.90 9.02 6.68
CA LEU A 48 1.01 7.99 7.21
C LEU A 48 1.82 6.90 7.90
N ARG A 49 1.32 6.42 9.04
CA ARG A 49 1.76 5.17 9.67
C ARG A 49 0.56 4.25 9.85
N VAL A 50 0.64 3.05 9.30
CA VAL A 50 -0.32 1.96 9.52
C VAL A 50 0.19 1.06 10.63
N HIS A 51 -0.63 0.84 11.64
CA HIS A 51 -0.39 -0.14 12.70
C HIS A 51 -0.94 -1.50 12.29
N LEU A 52 -0.10 -2.54 12.36
CA LEU A 52 -0.42 -3.90 11.88
C LEU A 52 -0.40 -4.93 13.02
N ASP A 53 -0.90 -4.52 14.18
CA ASP A 53 -1.16 -5.33 15.35
C ASP A 53 -2.39 -6.25 15.18
N ASP A 54 -2.50 -7.30 15.99
CA ASP A 54 -3.65 -8.21 16.07
C ASP A 54 -4.10 -8.85 14.74
N ASN A 55 -3.18 -9.51 14.02
CA ASN A 55 -3.45 -10.21 12.76
C ASN A 55 -3.99 -9.30 11.63
N LYS A 56 -3.74 -7.99 11.70
CA LYS A 56 -4.01 -7.07 10.60
C LYS A 56 -3.01 -7.33 9.47
N ARG A 57 -3.51 -7.52 8.25
CA ARG A 57 -2.69 -7.66 7.05
C ARG A 57 -2.66 -6.33 6.30
N LEU A 58 -1.48 -5.92 5.88
CA LEU A 58 -1.28 -4.69 5.10
C LEU A 58 -2.07 -4.72 3.78
N ILE A 59 -2.71 -3.59 3.48
CA ILE A 59 -3.18 -3.22 2.15
C ILE A 59 -2.27 -2.08 1.66
N PHE A 60 -1.55 -2.29 0.57
CA PHE A 60 -0.79 -1.25 -0.10
C PHE A 60 -0.87 -1.44 -1.62
N ARG A 61 -1.45 -0.48 -2.35
CA ARG A 61 -1.57 -0.53 -3.80
C ARG A 61 -1.38 0.85 -4.41
N ARG A 62 -0.59 0.95 -5.48
CA ARG A 62 -0.56 2.12 -6.35
C ARG A 62 -1.59 1.93 -7.46
N ARG A 63 -2.43 2.94 -7.68
CA ARG A 63 -3.48 2.98 -8.69
C ARG A 63 -3.30 4.19 -9.58
N VAL A 64 -3.74 4.06 -10.82
CA VAL A 64 -3.69 5.11 -11.82
C VAL A 64 -5.07 5.17 -12.47
N SER A 65 -5.78 6.28 -12.31
CA SER A 65 -7.05 6.53 -12.98
C SER A 65 -6.82 7.39 -14.23
N LEU A 66 -7.38 6.95 -15.35
CA LEU A 66 -7.46 7.71 -16.59
C LEU A 66 -8.86 8.31 -16.66
N LYS A 67 -8.99 9.63 -16.52
CA LYS A 67 -10.27 10.29 -16.78
C LYS A 67 -10.50 10.35 -18.30
N MET A 68 -11.40 9.50 -18.79
CA MET A 68 -11.82 9.47 -20.20
C MET A 68 -12.25 10.88 -20.65
N GLY A 69 -11.65 11.36 -21.74
CA GLY A 69 -11.94 12.68 -22.34
C GLY A 69 -10.99 13.82 -21.96
N VAL A 70 -10.24 13.72 -20.85
CA VAL A 70 -9.35 14.82 -20.38
C VAL A 70 -7.87 14.43 -20.41
N GLY A 71 -7.56 13.12 -20.52
CA GLY A 71 -6.17 12.64 -20.56
C GLY A 71 -5.40 12.83 -19.24
N ILE A 72 -6.09 13.24 -18.17
CA ILE A 72 -5.50 13.39 -16.85
C ILE A 72 -5.34 12.01 -16.24
N THR A 73 -4.09 11.72 -15.90
CA THR A 73 -3.65 10.55 -15.16
C THR A 73 -3.58 10.94 -13.68
N GLU A 74 -4.51 10.43 -12.88
CA GLU A 74 -4.49 10.65 -11.43
C GLU A 74 -3.90 9.43 -10.74
N VAL A 75 -2.78 9.61 -10.03
CA VAL A 75 -2.13 8.55 -9.26
C VAL A 75 -2.61 8.62 -7.82
N VAL A 76 -3.04 7.49 -7.29
CA VAL A 76 -3.46 7.36 -5.89
C VAL A 76 -2.83 6.12 -5.25
N TYR A 77 -2.47 6.24 -3.98
CA TYR A 77 -1.97 5.14 -3.16
C TYR A 77 -3.06 4.72 -2.18
N LEU A 78 -3.50 3.47 -2.27
CA LEU A 78 -4.42 2.86 -1.33
C LEU A 78 -3.60 2.20 -0.23
N VAL A 79 -3.81 2.64 1.00
CA VAL A 79 -2.95 2.26 2.13
C VAL A 79 -3.79 2.00 3.36
N GLY A 80 -3.58 0.86 4.00
CA GLY A 80 -4.40 0.49 5.14
C GLY A 80 -4.20 -0.94 5.59
N TRP A 81 -5.23 -1.51 6.20
CA TRP A 81 -5.19 -2.88 6.71
C TRP A 81 -6.51 -3.60 6.49
N GLN A 82 -6.42 -4.93 6.49
CA GLN A 82 -7.56 -5.83 6.59
C GLN A 82 -7.41 -6.81 7.75
N LYS A 83 -8.52 -7.16 8.39
CA LYS A 83 -8.58 -8.16 9.46
C LYS A 83 -9.85 -8.99 9.31
N THR A 84 -9.77 -10.28 9.59
CA THR A 84 -10.96 -11.13 9.72
C THR A 84 -11.49 -11.05 11.15
N VAL A 85 -12.74 -10.63 11.31
CA VAL A 85 -13.46 -10.54 12.59
C VAL A 85 -14.77 -11.28 12.44
N GLU A 86 -15.03 -12.30 13.27
CA GLU A 86 -16.28 -13.09 13.22
C GLU A 86 -16.66 -13.57 11.81
N ARG A 87 -15.68 -14.09 11.06
CA ARG A 87 -15.79 -14.54 9.66
C ARG A 87 -16.09 -13.44 8.63
N LYS A 88 -16.10 -12.16 9.02
CA LYS A 88 -16.20 -11.02 8.11
C LYS A 88 -14.84 -10.39 7.88
N ASN A 89 -14.56 -10.02 6.64
CA ASN A 89 -13.38 -9.22 6.31
C ASN A 89 -13.68 -7.75 6.59
N VAL A 90 -12.93 -7.15 7.51
CA VAL A 90 -13.01 -5.73 7.85
C VAL A 90 -11.78 -5.04 7.29
N GLN A 91 -11.96 -3.90 6.64
CA GLN A 91 -10.89 -3.11 6.03
C GLN A 91 -10.97 -1.66 6.49
N SER A 92 -9.81 -1.03 6.58
CA SER A 92 -9.67 0.41 6.76
C SER A 92 -8.63 0.89 5.76
N ILE A 93 -9.00 1.80 4.87
CA ILE A 93 -8.14 2.25 3.76
C ILE A 93 -8.16 3.77 3.69
N CYS A 94 -6.98 4.35 3.51
CA CYS A 94 -6.78 5.73 3.13
C CYS A 94 -6.37 5.79 1.65
N TYR A 95 -6.84 6.82 0.95
CA TYR A 95 -6.39 7.20 -0.39
C TYR A 95 -5.43 8.37 -0.25
N ILE A 96 -4.22 8.21 -0.75
CA ILE A 96 -3.17 9.24 -0.66
C ILE A 96 -2.81 9.67 -2.08
N PHE A 97 -2.98 10.96 -2.35
CA PHE A 97 -2.80 11.54 -3.67
C PHE A 97 -1.44 12.25 -3.79
N GLU A 98 -0.96 12.45 -5.02
CA GLU A 98 0.39 12.99 -5.26
C GLU A 98 0.58 14.44 -4.78
N ASP A 99 -0.48 15.24 -4.78
CA ASP A 99 -0.49 16.58 -4.20
C ASP A 99 -0.34 16.56 -2.66
N GLY A 100 -0.55 15.40 -2.03
CA GLY A 100 -0.38 15.14 -0.61
C GLY A 100 -1.67 15.19 0.21
N HIS A 101 -2.84 15.39 -0.42
CA HIS A 101 -4.09 15.23 0.31
C HIS A 101 -4.37 13.75 0.60
N ILE A 102 -5.11 13.51 1.69
CA ILE A 102 -5.49 12.19 2.14
C ILE A 102 -7.01 12.16 2.23
N GLU A 103 -7.64 11.22 1.53
CA GLU A 103 -9.04 10.91 1.72
C GLU A 103 -9.18 9.65 2.55
N MET A 104 -10.01 9.74 3.59
CA MET A 104 -10.43 8.59 4.37
C MET A 104 -11.88 8.30 4.02
N ALA A 105 -12.10 7.30 3.18
CA ALA A 105 -13.43 6.69 3.11
C ALA A 105 -13.57 5.71 4.28
N GLY A 106 -14.79 5.55 4.81
CA GLY A 106 -15.09 4.56 5.84
C GLY A 106 -14.95 3.11 5.33
N ALA A 107 -16.00 2.30 5.47
CA ALA A 107 -16.01 0.98 4.83
C ALA A 107 -15.73 1.11 3.32
N TRP A 108 -15.10 0.09 2.74
CA TRP A 108 -14.79 0.00 1.31
C TRP A 108 -15.99 0.48 0.46
N ASN A 109 -15.75 1.47 -0.40
CA ASN A 109 -16.77 2.01 -1.30
C ASN A 109 -16.62 1.40 -2.70
N GLU A 110 -17.46 0.43 -3.02
CA GLU A 110 -17.49 -0.22 -4.35
C GLU A 110 -17.85 0.75 -5.49
N LYS A 111 -18.39 1.93 -5.17
CA LYS A 111 -18.69 2.99 -6.15
C LYS A 111 -17.54 3.99 -6.34
N SER A 112 -16.41 3.80 -5.67
CA SER A 112 -15.23 4.64 -5.87
C SER A 112 -14.65 4.44 -7.26
N ASP A 113 -14.17 5.51 -7.89
CA ASP A 113 -13.40 5.46 -9.16
C ASP A 113 -12.14 4.58 -9.05
N PHE A 114 -11.73 4.21 -7.83
CA PHE A 114 -10.58 3.36 -7.54
C PHE A 114 -10.97 1.92 -7.16
N ALA A 115 -12.26 1.55 -7.22
CA ALA A 115 -12.79 0.26 -6.80
C ALA A 115 -12.68 -0.86 -7.86
N TYR A 116 -11.84 -0.70 -8.88
CA TYR A 116 -11.62 -1.72 -9.90
C TYR A 116 -10.69 -2.85 -9.43
N ALA A 117 -10.88 -4.05 -10.00
CA ALA A 117 -10.04 -5.21 -9.75
C ALA A 117 -8.57 -4.88 -10.01
N PRO A 118 -7.62 -5.36 -9.18
CA PRO A 118 -6.21 -5.11 -9.43
C PRO A 118 -5.78 -5.67 -10.78
N ASN A 119 -5.29 -4.79 -11.66
CA ASN A 119 -4.39 -5.21 -12.73
C ASN A 119 -3.10 -5.68 -12.05
N LEU A 120 -2.86 -6.98 -12.03
CA LEU A 120 -1.58 -7.55 -11.62
C LEU A 120 -0.55 -7.09 -12.66
N ILE A 121 0.40 -6.25 -12.24
CA ILE A 121 1.55 -5.91 -13.08
C ILE A 121 2.41 -7.17 -13.15
N GLU A 122 2.98 -7.48 -14.32
CA GLU A 122 3.68 -8.76 -14.59
C GLU A 122 4.82 -9.09 -13.61
N GLU A 123 5.34 -8.11 -12.86
CA GLU A 123 6.34 -8.32 -11.80
C GLU A 123 5.82 -9.12 -10.58
N GLU A 124 4.50 -9.33 -10.44
CA GLU A 124 3.91 -10.19 -9.40
C GLU A 124 3.70 -11.66 -9.86
N LYS A 125 4.16 -12.06 -11.06
CA LYS A 125 3.99 -13.44 -11.58
C LYS A 125 5.11 -14.42 -11.25
N ASP A 126 6.28 -13.98 -10.80
CA ASP A 126 7.38 -14.90 -10.44
C ASP A 126 7.28 -15.33 -8.97
N GLY A 127 6.42 -16.32 -8.71
CA GLY A 127 6.24 -16.88 -7.37
C GLY A 127 5.43 -18.17 -7.28
N SER A 128 5.22 -18.88 -8.39
CA SER A 128 4.67 -20.24 -8.46
C SER A 128 4.78 -20.67 -9.92
N GLU A 129 5.48 -21.72 -10.33
CA GLU A 129 5.51 -23.06 -9.78
C GLU A 129 6.87 -23.70 -10.13
N SER A 130 7.54 -24.27 -9.13
CA SER A 130 8.43 -25.40 -9.35
C SER A 130 7.63 -26.65 -9.01
N LYS A 131 7.32 -27.46 -10.02
CA LYS A 131 7.22 -28.93 -9.93
C LYS A 131 7.38 -29.53 -11.31
#